data_AF-A0A226DFR7-F1
#
_entry.id   AF-A0A226DFR7-F1
#
_cell.length_a   1.000
_cell.length_b   1.000
_cell.length_c   1.000
_cell.angle_alpha   90.00
_cell.angle_beta   90.00
_cell.angle_gamma   90.00
#
_symmetry.space_group_name_H-M   'P 1'
#
loop_
_entity.id
_entity.type
_entity.pdbx_description
1 polymer ?
#
loop_
_entity_poly.entity_id
_entity_poly.type
_entity_poly.pdbx_seq_one_letter_code
_entity_poly.pdbx_strand_id
1 'polypeptide(L)'
;MFPQEGGVGQRALGGGRGSHSRRSSFRSVANAIRVGLFVDRFYRQLSSNALEIPAELQQLLKEINNWHFDIFKLQDKSNGHSLKFVAKELFSRYGLVSRFRVNLDKLDGWLSAVEYGYTKLKNPYHNDIHAADVTQTLHYFIGSSGIANNLTDLEIFALLFAALIHDLEHTGRTNNFHVNTQTDLALLYNDRSVLENHHVSAAFRLLKEDDKSILANLKPEEFREFRSLVIEMVLFTDMSTHFAQIKHVRSLLNGVSDKSSPSVTMSLMSLLLHAADISHPGKPWRMHKKFADTILDEFFLQGDEEAKLGLPFSPLCDRNTVLIPESQISFIEFIVEPSLSILSDLIDFFLKSDEGPVSSAHPGGSSTVPPTPNPNFRAAGGKIPPTTKTPAKPFQTSSNSTTTRRTESENNIKMDSSSAATAASSSSSCTKLPLSSRTPSFPLQGGPNHNYGPILRPWLNHLVENKAKWRMIAAGKAAVLIK
;
A
#
# COMPACT_ATOMS: atom_id res chain seq x y z
N MET A 1 31.72 11.41 42.01
CA MET A 1 32.77 12.23 42.66
C MET A 1 33.76 12.60 41.56
N PHE A 2 33.71 13.85 41.07
CA PHE A 2 34.74 14.48 40.21
C PHE A 2 35.94 14.90 41.10
N PRO A 3 37.15 15.15 40.57
CA PRO A 3 37.54 16.42 39.87
C PRO A 3 38.37 16.20 38.57
N GLN A 4 38.30 17.00 37.50
CA GLN A 4 38.80 18.39 37.25
C GLN A 4 40.34 18.53 37.41
N GLU A 5 41.15 19.25 36.60
CA GLU A 5 40.96 20.28 35.57
C GLU A 5 42.30 20.55 34.84
N GLY A 6 42.29 21.26 33.70
CA GLY A 6 43.39 22.19 33.33
C GLY A 6 43.85 22.23 31.87
N GLY A 7 43.54 23.33 31.16
CA GLY A 7 44.23 23.72 29.92
C GLY A 7 43.48 24.69 29.01
N VAL A 8 43.68 26.00 29.22
CA VAL A 8 43.12 27.14 28.47
C VAL A 8 44.00 27.50 27.27
N GLY A 9 43.41 27.92 26.13
CA GLY A 9 44.18 28.49 25.00
C GLY A 9 43.39 28.98 23.77
N GLN A 10 42.80 30.17 23.89
CA GLN A 10 42.48 31.23 22.91
C GLN A 10 41.97 30.99 21.46
N ARG A 11 41.02 31.88 21.12
CA ARG A 11 40.26 32.08 19.87
C ARG A 11 41.11 32.55 18.69
N ALA A 12 40.72 32.12 17.49
CA ALA A 12 40.81 32.92 16.27
C ALA A 12 39.48 32.82 15.48
N LEU A 13 38.93 33.98 15.12
CA LEU A 13 37.75 34.16 14.28
C LEU A 13 38.13 34.05 12.80
N GLY A 14 37.34 33.33 12.01
CA GLY A 14 37.46 33.30 10.55
C GLY A 14 36.19 32.72 9.93
N GLY A 15 35.36 33.57 9.33
CA GLY A 15 34.11 33.19 8.68
C GLY A 15 34.31 32.40 7.39
N GLY A 16 33.40 31.46 7.13
CA GLY A 16 33.43 30.63 5.93
C GLY A 16 32.12 29.87 5.73
N ARG A 17 31.22 30.53 5.00
CA ARG A 17 30.03 30.06 4.27
C ARG A 17 29.84 28.53 4.13
N GLY A 18 28.63 28.08 4.45
CA GLY A 18 27.80 27.16 3.67
C GLY A 18 28.42 25.83 3.22
N SER A 19 28.14 24.76 3.99
CA SER A 19 28.21 23.38 3.50
C SER A 19 26.84 22.72 3.63
N HIS A 20 25.88 23.18 2.82
CA HIS A 20 24.74 22.40 2.36
C HIS A 20 24.92 22.17 0.86
N SER A 21 25.74 21.18 0.50
CA SER A 21 25.72 20.49 -0.79
C SER A 21 26.90 19.54 -0.86
N ARG A 22 26.64 18.25 -0.59
CA ARG A 22 27.34 17.11 -1.20
C ARG A 22 26.67 15.79 -0.77
N ARG A 23 25.41 15.62 -1.20
CA ARG A 23 24.87 14.30 -1.54
C ARG A 23 24.54 14.30 -3.03
N SER A 24 25.60 14.39 -3.83
CA SER A 24 25.55 14.21 -5.29
C SER A 24 26.58 13.16 -5.70
N SER A 25 26.37 11.92 -5.25
CA SER A 25 27.08 10.70 -5.66
C SER A 25 26.47 9.56 -4.84
N PHE A 26 25.84 8.50 -5.33
CA PHE A 26 25.84 7.81 -6.61
C PHE A 26 24.39 7.47 -6.97
N ARG A 27 23.80 8.14 -7.97
CA ARG A 27 22.66 7.55 -8.67
C ARG A 27 23.26 6.44 -9.55
N SER A 28 23.14 5.21 -9.06
CA SER A 28 23.55 3.98 -9.74
C SER A 28 23.09 4.00 -11.20
N VAL A 29 23.91 3.39 -12.07
CA VAL A 29 23.82 3.26 -13.54
C VAL A 29 22.42 2.84 -14.02
N ALA A 30 21.49 3.75 -13.96
CA ALA A 30 20.19 3.69 -14.61
C ALA A 30 20.34 4.45 -15.92
N ASN A 31 20.21 3.76 -17.06
CA ASN A 31 19.65 4.36 -18.28
C ASN A 31 19.46 3.37 -19.46
N ALA A 32 20.02 2.16 -19.43
CA ALA A 32 19.81 1.19 -20.52
C ALA A 32 18.78 0.08 -20.22
N ILE A 33 18.40 -0.12 -18.95
CA ILE A 33 17.50 -1.22 -18.53
C ILE A 33 16.07 -0.73 -18.22
N ARG A 34 15.89 0.56 -17.94
CA ARG A 34 14.63 1.11 -17.41
C ARG A 34 13.64 1.62 -18.46
N VAL A 35 13.97 1.51 -19.75
CA VAL A 35 13.09 1.92 -20.86
C VAL A 35 12.99 0.78 -21.89
N GLY A 36 11.86 0.08 -21.90
CA GLY A 36 11.48 -0.91 -22.92
C GLY A 36 11.82 -2.35 -22.52
N LEU A 37 10.89 -3.30 -22.54
CA LEU A 37 10.45 -3.99 -23.76
C LEU A 37 11.57 -4.51 -24.72
N PHE A 38 12.86 -4.31 -24.42
CA PHE A 38 14.00 -4.74 -25.23
C PHE A 38 14.98 -5.66 -24.48
N VAL A 39 14.98 -5.63 -23.14
CA VAL A 39 15.89 -6.41 -22.28
C VAL A 39 15.40 -7.84 -22.02
N ASP A 40 14.17 -8.17 -22.43
CA ASP A 40 13.59 -9.52 -22.25
C ASP A 40 14.38 -10.59 -23.04
N ARG A 41 15.06 -10.21 -24.14
CA ARG A 41 15.86 -11.14 -24.96
C ARG A 41 17.32 -11.24 -24.51
N PHE A 42 17.92 -10.16 -23.98
CA PHE A 42 19.36 -10.14 -23.67
C PHE A 42 19.68 -10.72 -22.28
N TYR A 43 18.84 -10.49 -21.27
CA TYR A 43 19.05 -11.09 -19.94
C TYR A 43 18.61 -12.56 -19.85
N ARG A 44 17.58 -12.98 -20.62
CA ARG A 44 17.26 -14.42 -20.78
C ARG A 44 18.42 -15.21 -21.40
N GLN A 45 19.19 -14.58 -22.31
CA GLN A 45 20.31 -15.23 -23.01
C GLN A 45 21.57 -15.32 -22.13
N LEU A 46 21.83 -14.34 -21.27
CA LEU A 46 22.97 -14.35 -20.35
C LEU A 46 22.70 -15.10 -19.04
N SER A 47 21.43 -15.25 -18.66
CA SER A 47 20.98 -16.09 -17.55
C SER A 47 20.66 -17.51 -18.04
N SER A 48 21.60 -18.17 -18.71
CA SER A 48 21.46 -19.59 -19.11
C SER A 48 21.36 -20.57 -17.92
N ASN A 49 21.43 -20.07 -16.68
CA ASN A 49 20.93 -20.72 -15.46
C ASN A 49 19.55 -20.19 -15.09
N ALA A 50 18.64 -20.09 -16.06
CA ALA A 50 17.31 -19.53 -15.85
C ALA A 50 16.60 -20.34 -14.77
N LEU A 51 15.99 -19.64 -13.81
CA LEU A 51 15.03 -20.26 -12.90
C LEU A 51 14.12 -21.18 -13.72
N GLU A 52 14.16 -22.48 -13.44
CA GLU A 52 13.44 -23.46 -14.26
C GLU A 52 11.94 -23.19 -14.15
N ILE A 53 11.38 -22.55 -15.18
CA ILE A 53 9.96 -22.28 -15.34
C ILE A 53 9.49 -23.09 -16.56
N PRO A 54 8.56 -24.05 -16.40
CA PRO A 54 7.97 -24.79 -17.52
C PRO A 54 7.43 -23.87 -18.62
N ALA A 55 7.59 -24.26 -19.89
CA ALA A 55 7.24 -23.43 -21.05
C ALA A 55 5.77 -22.96 -21.07
N GLU A 56 4.84 -23.82 -20.62
CA GLU A 56 3.42 -23.46 -20.48
C GLU A 56 3.21 -22.31 -19.48
N LEU A 57 3.91 -22.35 -18.35
CA LEU A 57 3.85 -21.29 -17.33
C LEU A 57 4.51 -20.01 -17.81
N GLN A 58 5.61 -20.10 -18.56
CA GLN A 58 6.24 -18.92 -19.19
C GLN A 58 5.25 -18.18 -20.08
N GLN A 59 4.38 -18.88 -20.81
CA GLN A 59 3.39 -18.25 -21.67
C GLN A 59 2.33 -17.49 -20.87
N LEU A 60 1.94 -17.97 -19.69
CA LEU A 60 1.06 -17.24 -18.78
C LEU A 60 1.77 -16.03 -18.18
N LEU A 61 2.98 -16.22 -17.67
CA LEU A 61 3.78 -15.19 -17.00
C LEU A 61 4.19 -14.03 -17.91
N LYS A 62 4.10 -14.15 -19.23
CA LYS A 62 4.22 -13.00 -20.15
C LYS A 62 3.21 -11.89 -19.84
N GLU A 63 2.04 -12.25 -19.31
CA GLU A 63 0.96 -11.32 -18.95
C GLU A 63 1.09 -10.77 -17.51
N ILE A 64 2.19 -11.07 -16.79
CA ILE A 64 2.36 -10.70 -15.37
C ILE A 64 2.27 -9.19 -15.09
N ASN A 65 2.50 -8.34 -16.10
CA ASN A 65 2.39 -6.88 -15.98
C ASN A 65 0.94 -6.38 -16.10
N ASN A 66 -0.05 -7.26 -16.29
CA ASN A 66 -1.45 -6.89 -16.48
C ASN A 66 -2.20 -6.92 -15.14
N TRP A 67 -3.02 -5.89 -14.88
CA TRP A 67 -3.93 -5.87 -13.73
C TRP A 67 -4.91 -7.05 -13.70
N HIS A 68 -5.27 -7.56 -14.87
CA HIS A 68 -6.19 -8.69 -15.05
C HIS A 68 -5.47 -10.04 -15.00
N PHE A 69 -4.21 -10.10 -14.57
CA PHE A 69 -3.47 -11.34 -14.47
C PHE A 69 -4.21 -12.33 -13.57
N ASP A 70 -4.56 -13.47 -14.15
CA ASP A 70 -5.43 -14.46 -13.51
C ASP A 70 -4.62 -15.41 -12.65
N ILE A 71 -4.47 -15.04 -11.38
CA ILE A 71 -3.67 -15.82 -10.43
C ILE A 71 -4.23 -17.23 -10.20
N PHE A 72 -5.55 -17.40 -10.26
CA PHE A 72 -6.19 -18.71 -10.13
C PHE A 72 -5.85 -19.62 -11.32
N LYS A 73 -5.83 -19.07 -12.54
CA LYS A 73 -5.40 -19.82 -13.72
C LYS A 73 -3.93 -20.23 -13.60
N LEU A 74 -3.07 -19.36 -13.07
CA LEU A 74 -1.68 -19.74 -12.80
C LEU A 74 -1.60 -20.84 -11.75
N GLN A 75 -2.38 -20.76 -10.68
CA GLN A 75 -2.44 -21.80 -9.64
C GLN A 75 -2.80 -23.16 -10.21
N ASP A 76 -3.85 -23.23 -11.02
CA ASP A 76 -4.31 -24.47 -11.64
C ASP A 76 -3.24 -25.05 -12.59
N LYS A 77 -2.60 -24.20 -13.39
CA LYS A 77 -1.60 -24.61 -14.39
C LYS A 77 -0.25 -24.96 -13.80
N SER A 78 0.09 -24.37 -12.65
CA SER A 78 1.33 -24.65 -11.93
C SER A 78 1.22 -25.82 -10.96
N ASN A 79 0.06 -26.48 -10.90
CA ASN A 79 -0.23 -27.56 -9.94
C ASN A 79 -0.01 -27.12 -8.48
N GLY A 80 -0.53 -25.94 -8.13
CA GLY A 80 -0.48 -25.44 -6.76
C GLY A 80 0.78 -24.64 -6.40
N HIS A 81 1.49 -24.08 -7.38
CA HIS A 81 2.78 -23.41 -7.18
C HIS A 81 2.80 -21.97 -7.74
N SER A 82 1.65 -21.26 -7.70
CA SER A 82 1.56 -19.91 -8.28
C SER A 82 2.53 -18.94 -7.61
N LEU A 83 2.67 -19.00 -6.27
CA LEU A 83 3.54 -18.13 -5.48
C LEU A 83 5.00 -18.29 -5.89
N LYS A 84 5.50 -19.53 -5.98
CA LYS A 84 6.87 -19.85 -6.40
C LYS A 84 7.14 -19.33 -7.80
N PHE A 85 6.24 -19.54 -8.76
CA PHE A 85 6.49 -19.10 -10.14
C PHE A 85 6.35 -17.59 -10.34
N VAL A 86 5.45 -16.91 -9.62
CA VAL A 86 5.41 -15.44 -9.58
C VAL A 86 6.72 -14.91 -8.98
N ALA A 87 7.17 -15.44 -7.85
CA ALA A 87 8.43 -15.03 -7.23
C ALA A 87 9.61 -15.19 -8.18
N LYS A 88 9.72 -16.35 -8.84
CA LYS A 88 10.80 -16.65 -9.80
C LYS A 88 10.83 -15.68 -10.97
N GLU A 89 9.68 -15.43 -11.60
CA GLU A 89 9.58 -14.49 -12.72
C GLU A 89 9.97 -13.07 -12.27
N LEU A 90 9.45 -12.60 -11.13
CA LEU A 90 9.73 -11.25 -10.66
C LEU A 90 11.18 -11.07 -10.21
N PHE A 91 11.77 -12.04 -9.49
CA PHE A 91 13.17 -11.97 -9.07
C PHE A 91 14.12 -11.94 -10.28
N SER A 92 13.79 -12.67 -11.34
CA SER A 92 14.50 -12.62 -12.62
C SER A 92 14.31 -11.28 -13.33
N ARG A 93 13.06 -10.83 -13.48
CA ARG A 93 12.67 -9.60 -14.20
C ARG A 93 13.27 -8.33 -13.58
N TYR A 94 13.36 -8.26 -12.25
CA TYR A 94 14.01 -7.16 -11.54
C TYR A 94 15.53 -7.36 -11.39
N GLY A 95 16.10 -8.45 -11.88
CA GLY A 95 17.54 -8.74 -11.81
C GLY A 95 18.06 -8.97 -10.38
N LEU A 96 17.18 -9.33 -9.44
CA LEU A 96 17.50 -9.44 -8.01
C LEU A 96 18.46 -10.60 -7.73
N VAL A 97 18.29 -11.71 -8.46
CA VAL A 97 19.15 -12.90 -8.32
C VAL A 97 20.61 -12.54 -8.58
N SER A 98 20.89 -11.85 -9.70
CA SER A 98 22.25 -11.47 -10.06
C SER A 98 22.76 -10.31 -9.20
N ARG A 99 21.92 -9.31 -8.92
CA ARG A 99 22.27 -8.10 -8.14
C ARG A 99 22.70 -8.44 -6.71
N PHE A 100 22.02 -9.37 -6.07
CA PHE A 100 22.24 -9.78 -4.68
C PHE A 100 22.90 -11.15 -4.54
N ARG A 101 23.32 -11.76 -5.67
CA ARG A 101 24.00 -13.06 -5.73
C ARG A 101 23.19 -14.14 -5.00
N VAL A 102 21.88 -14.19 -5.23
CA VAL A 102 21.01 -15.20 -4.64
C VAL A 102 21.35 -16.56 -5.25
N ASN A 103 21.62 -17.55 -4.41
CA ASN A 103 21.82 -18.92 -4.87
C ASN A 103 20.47 -19.52 -5.31
N LEU A 104 20.40 -20.07 -6.52
CA LEU A 104 19.16 -20.55 -7.13
C LEU A 104 18.59 -21.78 -6.42
N ASP A 105 19.43 -22.71 -5.99
CA ASP A 105 18.99 -23.91 -5.27
C ASP A 105 18.40 -23.52 -3.91
N LYS A 106 19.07 -22.60 -3.20
CA LYS A 106 18.56 -22.05 -1.93
C LYS A 106 17.26 -21.28 -2.11
N LEU A 107 17.12 -20.59 -3.25
CA LEU A 107 15.88 -19.89 -3.59
C LEU A 107 14.74 -20.87 -3.84
N ASP A 108 14.99 -21.98 -4.53
CA ASP A 108 13.97 -23.00 -4.76
C ASP A 108 13.54 -23.68 -3.45
N GLY A 109 14.51 -24.00 -2.59
CA GLY A 109 14.26 -24.56 -1.25
C GLY A 109 13.47 -23.59 -0.36
N TRP A 110 13.85 -22.32 -0.34
CA TRP A 110 13.17 -21.29 0.45
C TRP A 110 11.73 -21.04 -0.06
N LEU A 111 11.52 -20.88 -1.37
CA LEU A 111 10.18 -20.69 -1.94
C LEU A 111 9.26 -21.89 -1.67
N SER A 112 9.79 -23.11 -1.76
CA SER A 112 9.02 -24.32 -1.47
C SER A 112 8.61 -24.39 0.01
N ALA A 113 9.49 -23.94 0.92
CA ALA A 113 9.17 -23.85 2.34
C ALA A 113 8.13 -22.75 2.66
N VAL A 114 8.20 -21.61 1.96
CA VAL A 114 7.20 -20.53 2.07
C VAL A 114 5.83 -21.01 1.60
N GLU A 115 5.73 -21.65 0.42
CA GLU A 115 4.47 -22.23 -0.07
C GLU A 115 3.90 -23.29 0.87
N TYR A 116 4.76 -24.15 1.43
CA TYR A 116 4.33 -25.10 2.46
C TYR A 116 3.76 -24.40 3.70
N GLY A 117 4.39 -23.29 4.13
CA GLY A 117 3.91 -22.48 5.25
C GLY A 117 2.49 -21.95 5.06
N TYR A 118 2.11 -21.58 3.83
CA TYR A 118 0.74 -21.17 3.48
C TYR A 118 -0.23 -22.34 3.36
N THR A 119 0.21 -23.46 2.77
CA THR A 119 -0.70 -24.57 2.41
C THR A 119 -0.93 -25.56 3.56
N LYS A 120 -0.06 -25.61 4.57
CA LYS A 120 -0.11 -26.60 5.66
C LYS A 120 -1.42 -26.57 6.47
N LEU A 121 -2.06 -25.41 6.63
CA LEU A 121 -3.32 -25.26 7.38
C LEU A 121 -4.56 -25.26 6.48
N LYS A 122 -4.39 -25.24 5.16
CA LYS A 122 -5.48 -25.29 4.17
C LYS A 122 -6.53 -24.19 4.37
N ASN A 123 -6.08 -22.99 4.69
CA ASN A 123 -6.94 -21.81 4.84
C ASN A 123 -7.68 -21.52 3.52
N PRO A 124 -8.99 -21.19 3.56
CA PRO A 124 -9.73 -20.82 2.38
C PRO A 124 -9.17 -19.58 1.66
N TYR A 125 -8.78 -18.52 2.40
CA TYR A 125 -8.32 -17.25 1.83
C TYR A 125 -6.83 -17.00 2.07
N HIS A 126 -6.36 -16.98 3.32
CA HIS A 126 -4.97 -16.64 3.65
C HIS A 126 -4.04 -17.83 3.34
N ASN A 127 -3.83 -18.07 2.04
CA ASN A 127 -3.05 -19.16 1.44
C ASN A 127 -2.09 -18.62 0.36
N ASP A 128 -1.44 -19.54 -0.35
CA ASP A 128 -0.42 -19.24 -1.35
C ASP A 128 -0.97 -18.48 -2.56
N ILE A 129 -2.25 -18.66 -2.90
CA ILE A 129 -2.91 -17.93 -3.99
C ILE A 129 -3.05 -16.45 -3.64
N HIS A 130 -3.47 -16.15 -2.40
CA HIS A 130 -3.56 -14.78 -1.89
C HIS A 130 -2.19 -14.11 -1.91
N ALA A 131 -1.17 -14.75 -1.33
CA ALA A 131 0.20 -14.22 -1.35
C ALA A 131 0.73 -13.97 -2.77
N ALA A 132 0.39 -14.84 -3.72
CA ALA A 132 0.79 -14.68 -5.11
C ALA A 132 0.05 -13.52 -5.80
N ASP A 133 -1.23 -13.31 -5.51
CA ASP A 133 -2.01 -12.17 -6.01
C ASP A 133 -1.48 -10.84 -5.46
N VAL A 134 -1.20 -10.77 -4.16
CA VAL A 134 -0.62 -9.58 -3.51
C VAL A 134 0.73 -9.25 -4.14
N THR A 135 1.60 -10.25 -4.30
CA THR A 135 2.92 -10.06 -4.91
C THR A 135 2.82 -9.57 -6.36
N GLN A 136 1.92 -10.13 -7.17
CA GLN A 136 1.71 -9.69 -8.56
C GLN A 136 1.07 -8.29 -8.64
N THR A 137 0.12 -7.98 -7.75
CA THR A 137 -0.53 -6.67 -7.67
C THR A 137 0.45 -5.58 -7.31
N LEU A 138 1.33 -5.87 -6.35
CA LEU A 138 2.40 -4.98 -5.94
C LEU A 138 3.38 -4.73 -7.10
N HIS A 139 3.74 -5.78 -7.84
CA HIS A 139 4.51 -5.64 -9.08
C HIS A 139 3.81 -4.72 -10.10
N TYR A 140 2.49 -4.88 -10.29
CA TYR A 140 1.72 -3.98 -11.14
C TYR A 140 1.82 -2.54 -10.66
N PHE A 141 1.55 -2.27 -9.37
CA PHE A 141 1.62 -0.90 -8.84
C PHE A 141 2.98 -0.26 -9.07
N ILE A 142 4.08 -0.96 -8.80
CA ILE A 142 5.41 -0.37 -8.95
C ILE A 142 5.85 -0.24 -10.40
N GLY A 143 5.45 -1.18 -11.27
CA GLY A 143 5.82 -1.22 -12.68
C GLY A 143 4.99 -0.27 -13.55
N SER A 144 3.66 -0.22 -13.35
CA SER A 144 2.75 0.56 -14.19
C SER A 144 2.73 2.05 -13.85
N SER A 145 3.08 2.42 -12.62
CA SER A 145 3.17 3.82 -12.21
C SER A 145 4.53 4.47 -12.52
N GLY A 146 5.58 3.66 -12.67
CA GLY A 146 6.95 4.17 -12.78
C GLY A 146 7.62 4.50 -11.44
N ILE A 147 6.92 4.31 -10.31
CA ILE A 147 7.47 4.57 -8.96
C ILE A 147 8.68 3.68 -8.63
N ALA A 148 8.84 2.54 -9.32
CA ALA A 148 10.05 1.71 -9.22
C ALA A 148 11.34 2.51 -9.51
N ASN A 149 11.28 3.61 -10.27
CA ASN A 149 12.43 4.46 -10.53
C ASN A 149 12.88 5.29 -9.32
N ASN A 150 12.00 5.47 -8.33
CA ASN A 150 12.24 6.19 -7.09
C ASN A 150 12.74 5.26 -5.97
N LEU A 151 12.77 3.95 -6.20
CA LEU A 151 13.21 2.94 -5.25
C LEU A 151 14.60 2.38 -5.64
N THR A 152 15.37 2.00 -4.65
CA THR A 152 16.62 1.26 -4.80
C THR A 152 16.36 -0.21 -5.08
N ASP A 153 17.35 -0.93 -5.61
CA ASP A 153 17.23 -2.38 -5.84
C ASP A 153 16.96 -3.14 -4.53
N LEU A 154 17.49 -2.64 -3.39
CA LEU A 154 17.31 -3.26 -2.07
C LEU A 154 15.88 -3.06 -1.56
N GLU A 155 15.31 -1.88 -1.76
CA GLU A 155 13.91 -1.57 -1.44
C GLU A 155 12.96 -2.40 -2.31
N ILE A 156 13.21 -2.53 -3.61
CA ILE A 156 12.41 -3.40 -4.49
C ILE A 156 12.51 -4.86 -4.03
N PHE A 157 13.70 -5.33 -3.65
CA PHE A 157 13.87 -6.67 -3.12
C PHE A 157 13.10 -6.87 -1.81
N ALA A 158 13.21 -5.94 -0.88
CA ALA A 158 12.48 -5.98 0.39
C ALA A 158 10.97 -5.96 0.18
N LEU A 159 10.48 -5.17 -0.77
CA LEU A 159 9.06 -4.99 -1.08
C LEU A 159 8.45 -6.28 -1.66
N LEU A 160 9.12 -6.92 -2.61
CA LEU A 160 8.69 -8.23 -3.13
C LEU A 160 8.82 -9.33 -2.07
N PHE A 161 9.89 -9.33 -1.27
CA PHE A 161 10.06 -10.31 -0.19
C PHE A 161 8.96 -10.17 0.88
N ALA A 162 8.62 -8.95 1.27
CA ALA A 162 7.54 -8.68 2.24
C ALA A 162 6.20 -9.20 1.71
N ALA A 163 5.85 -8.94 0.44
CA ALA A 163 4.63 -9.45 -0.16
C ALA A 163 4.54 -10.99 -0.16
N LEU A 164 5.66 -11.67 -0.46
CA LEU A 164 5.71 -13.13 -0.46
C LEU A 164 5.41 -13.73 0.92
N ILE A 165 5.74 -13.01 2.00
CA ILE A 165 5.69 -13.56 3.36
C ILE A 165 4.65 -12.91 4.27
N HIS A 166 3.91 -11.90 3.80
CA HIS A 166 3.09 -11.05 4.68
C HIS A 166 2.05 -11.82 5.49
N ASP A 167 1.59 -12.99 5.01
CA ASP A 167 0.63 -13.89 5.68
C ASP A 167 1.21 -15.31 5.92
N LEU A 168 2.53 -15.46 5.92
CA LEU A 168 3.17 -16.78 6.01
C LEU A 168 2.83 -17.49 7.33
N GLU A 169 2.33 -18.72 7.25
CA GLU A 169 1.82 -19.53 8.39
C GLU A 169 0.56 -18.96 9.06
N HIS A 170 -0.24 -18.14 8.37
CA HIS A 170 -1.54 -17.68 8.86
C HIS A 170 -2.43 -18.84 9.33
N THR A 171 -3.16 -18.64 10.43
CA THR A 171 -3.93 -19.70 11.11
C THR A 171 -5.37 -19.83 10.63
N GLY A 172 -5.79 -18.92 9.77
CA GLY A 172 -7.18 -18.79 9.33
C GLY A 172 -8.05 -18.04 10.35
N ARG A 173 -7.43 -17.36 11.33
CA ARG A 173 -8.10 -16.68 12.44
C ARG A 173 -7.55 -15.28 12.59
N THR A 174 -8.37 -14.39 13.15
CA THR A 174 -7.97 -13.00 13.42
C THR A 174 -7.07 -12.88 14.64
N ASN A 175 -6.30 -11.78 14.74
CA ASN A 175 -5.54 -11.43 15.94
C ASN A 175 -6.43 -11.41 17.21
N ASN A 176 -7.66 -10.90 17.12
CA ASN A 176 -8.60 -10.88 18.25
C ASN A 176 -9.00 -12.28 18.71
N PHE A 177 -9.20 -13.23 17.78
CA PHE A 177 -9.45 -14.62 18.15
C PHE A 177 -8.28 -15.18 18.94
N HIS A 178 -7.04 -14.97 18.48
CA HIS A 178 -5.83 -15.42 19.16
C HIS A 178 -5.68 -14.87 20.59
N VAL A 179 -5.99 -13.57 20.78
CA VAL A 179 -5.95 -12.90 22.08
C VAL A 179 -7.05 -13.43 23.00
N ASN A 180 -8.29 -13.51 22.52
CA ASN A 180 -9.44 -13.96 23.32
C ASN A 180 -9.32 -15.42 23.75
N THR A 181 -8.67 -16.26 22.94
CA THR A 181 -8.43 -17.68 23.24
C THR A 181 -7.07 -17.95 23.87
N GLN A 182 -6.26 -16.91 24.13
CA GLN A 182 -4.94 -17.01 24.77
C GLN A 182 -4.00 -18.03 24.12
N THR A 183 -4.00 -18.09 22.79
CA THR A 183 -3.11 -18.99 22.05
C THR A 183 -1.64 -18.69 22.34
N ASP A 184 -0.76 -19.69 22.13
CA ASP A 184 0.68 -19.52 22.30
C ASP A 184 1.26 -18.34 21.49
N LEU A 185 0.70 -18.07 20.30
CA LEU A 185 1.10 -16.91 19.49
C LEU A 185 0.76 -15.59 20.18
N ALA A 186 -0.45 -15.45 20.73
CA ALA A 186 -0.87 -14.25 21.44
C ALA A 186 0.01 -13.99 22.67
N LEU A 187 0.29 -15.06 23.44
CA LEU A 187 1.19 -14.99 24.60
C LEU A 187 2.62 -14.62 24.20
N LEU A 188 3.15 -15.21 23.11
CA LEU A 188 4.49 -14.94 22.62
C LEU A 188 4.67 -13.48 22.17
N TYR A 189 3.67 -12.94 21.47
CA TYR A 189 3.70 -11.58 20.92
C TYR A 189 3.01 -10.52 21.80
N ASN A 190 2.60 -10.92 23.01
CA ASN A 190 2.00 -10.03 24.01
C ASN A 190 0.83 -9.22 23.42
N ASP A 191 -0.05 -9.91 22.69
CA ASP A 191 -1.29 -9.38 22.10
C ASP A 191 -1.11 -8.24 21.07
N ARG A 192 0.11 -8.03 20.56
CA ARG A 192 0.40 -6.96 19.59
C ARG A 192 0.73 -7.51 18.22
N SER A 193 -0.09 -7.18 17.22
CA SER A 193 0.09 -7.59 15.81
C SER A 193 0.56 -9.04 15.73
N VAL A 194 -0.23 -9.93 16.35
CA VAL A 194 0.18 -11.28 16.74
C VAL A 194 0.62 -12.07 15.51
N LEU A 195 -0.19 -12.05 14.46
CA LEU A 195 0.05 -12.75 13.22
C LEU A 195 1.13 -12.07 12.38
N GLU A 196 1.13 -10.74 12.26
CA GLU A 196 2.13 -10.01 11.47
C GLU A 196 3.55 -10.20 12.04
N ASN A 197 3.70 -10.22 13.37
CA ASN A 197 4.96 -10.61 14.01
C ASN A 197 5.32 -12.08 13.75
N HIS A 198 4.34 -12.97 13.72
CA HIS A 198 4.53 -14.38 13.43
C HIS A 198 5.03 -14.60 11.99
N HIS A 199 4.39 -13.98 11.00
CA HIS A 199 4.72 -14.08 9.58
C HIS A 199 6.19 -13.71 9.32
N VAL A 200 6.62 -12.57 9.84
CA VAL A 200 8.01 -12.11 9.76
C VAL A 200 8.95 -13.07 10.49
N SER A 201 8.61 -13.48 11.71
CA SER A 201 9.42 -14.40 12.50
C SER A 201 9.62 -15.75 11.79
N ALA A 202 8.55 -16.32 11.22
CA ALA A 202 8.59 -17.56 10.45
C ALA A 202 9.51 -17.44 9.23
N ALA A 203 9.32 -16.40 8.40
CA ALA A 203 10.12 -16.17 7.20
C ALA A 203 11.62 -16.07 7.50
N PHE A 204 11.99 -15.31 8.54
CA PHE A 204 13.39 -15.15 8.92
C PHE A 204 14.00 -16.34 9.67
N ARG A 205 13.18 -17.20 10.28
CA ARG A 205 13.65 -18.50 10.80
C ARG A 205 14.04 -19.45 9.66
N LEU A 206 13.24 -19.51 8.59
CA LEU A 206 13.60 -20.31 7.40
C LEU A 206 14.95 -19.91 6.81
N LEU A 207 15.28 -18.61 6.81
CA LEU A 207 16.56 -18.09 6.29
C LEU A 207 17.79 -18.51 7.11
N LYS A 208 17.60 -19.06 8.33
CA LYS A 208 18.69 -19.62 9.14
C LYS A 208 19.09 -21.03 8.72
N GLU A 209 18.28 -21.70 7.92
CA GLU A 209 18.60 -23.02 7.38
C GLU A 209 19.53 -22.86 6.17
N ASP A 210 20.61 -23.63 6.14
CA ASP A 210 21.69 -23.47 5.15
C ASP A 210 21.21 -23.61 3.70
N ASP A 211 20.25 -24.50 3.47
CA ASP A 211 19.62 -24.80 2.18
C ASP A 211 18.52 -23.79 1.79
N LYS A 212 18.23 -22.79 2.63
CA LYS A 212 17.18 -21.77 2.39
C LYS A 212 17.70 -20.34 2.56
N SER A 213 18.98 -20.15 2.88
CA SER A 213 19.56 -18.84 3.16
C SER A 213 19.81 -17.99 1.90
N ILE A 214 18.73 -17.41 1.35
CA ILE A 214 18.78 -16.59 0.12
C ILE A 214 19.40 -15.20 0.32
N LEU A 215 19.55 -14.76 1.58
CA LEU A 215 20.12 -13.45 1.94
C LEU A 215 21.60 -13.53 2.37
N ALA A 216 22.22 -14.71 2.31
CA ALA A 216 23.57 -14.96 2.84
C ALA A 216 24.66 -14.07 2.23
N ASN A 217 24.45 -13.56 1.02
CA ASN A 217 25.41 -12.74 0.28
C ASN A 217 25.16 -11.22 0.41
N LEU A 218 24.14 -10.79 1.16
CA LEU A 218 23.97 -9.38 1.51
C LEU A 218 25.08 -8.94 2.46
N LYS A 219 25.55 -7.70 2.31
CA LYS A 219 26.45 -7.12 3.31
C LYS A 219 25.72 -6.91 4.64
N PRO A 220 26.44 -6.85 5.77
CA PRO A 220 25.80 -6.68 7.09
C PRO A 220 24.89 -5.45 7.21
N GLU A 221 25.27 -4.34 6.57
CA GLU A 221 24.47 -3.12 6.50
C GLU A 221 23.22 -3.28 5.61
N GLU A 222 23.37 -3.92 4.45
CA GLU A 222 22.26 -4.20 3.51
C GLU A 222 21.25 -5.16 4.16
N PHE A 223 21.72 -6.20 4.87
CA PHE A 223 20.83 -7.12 5.58
C PHE A 223 20.07 -6.41 6.71
N ARG A 224 20.72 -5.51 7.45
CA ARG A 224 20.07 -4.76 8.53
C ARG A 224 18.96 -3.85 7.98
N GLU A 225 19.27 -3.13 6.91
CA GLU A 225 18.30 -2.27 6.22
C GLU A 225 17.15 -3.10 5.63
N PHE A 226 17.46 -4.13 4.85
CA PHE A 226 16.47 -5.06 4.29
C PHE A 226 15.53 -5.61 5.35
N ARG A 227 16.09 -6.10 6.47
CA ARG A 227 15.31 -6.66 7.57
C ARG A 227 14.41 -5.60 8.21
N SER A 228 14.89 -4.38 8.40
CA SER A 228 14.10 -3.28 8.94
C SER A 228 12.91 -2.95 8.03
N LEU A 229 13.16 -2.83 6.72
CA LEU A 229 12.13 -2.56 5.71
C LEU A 229 11.05 -3.65 5.70
N VAL A 230 11.43 -4.92 5.68
CA VAL A 230 10.48 -6.05 5.66
C VAL A 230 9.65 -6.10 6.94
N ILE A 231 10.27 -5.93 8.12
CA ILE A 231 9.53 -5.90 9.39
C ILE A 231 8.48 -4.80 9.36
N GLU A 232 8.87 -3.59 8.99
CA GLU A 232 7.98 -2.43 9.03
C GLU A 232 6.85 -2.54 7.99
N MET A 233 7.11 -3.05 6.79
CA MET A 233 6.08 -3.27 5.77
C MET A 233 5.05 -4.30 6.21
N VAL A 234 5.47 -5.44 6.76
CA VAL A 234 4.55 -6.52 7.14
C VAL A 234 3.76 -6.16 8.39
N LEU A 235 4.37 -5.50 9.40
CA LEU A 235 3.59 -5.00 10.54
C LEU A 235 2.56 -3.94 10.12
N PHE A 236 2.77 -3.28 8.99
CA PHE A 236 1.82 -2.31 8.45
C PHE A 236 0.58 -2.96 7.82
N THR A 237 0.58 -4.26 7.51
CA THR A 237 -0.61 -4.94 6.99
C THR A 237 -1.65 -5.22 8.10
N ASP A 238 -1.29 -5.01 9.38
CA ASP A 238 -2.23 -5.11 10.50
C ASP A 238 -3.39 -4.12 10.35
N MET A 239 -4.56 -4.66 10.02
CA MET A 239 -5.79 -3.91 9.78
C MET A 239 -6.25 -3.06 10.98
N SER A 240 -5.84 -3.39 12.22
CA SER A 240 -6.17 -2.57 13.40
C SER A 240 -5.52 -1.18 13.36
N THR A 241 -4.47 -1.01 12.55
CA THR A 241 -3.75 0.25 12.39
C THR A 241 -4.15 1.03 11.13
N HIS A 242 -5.01 0.45 10.27
CA HIS A 242 -5.41 0.97 8.96
C HIS A 242 -5.77 2.47 8.97
N PHE A 243 -6.70 2.89 9.80
CA PHE A 243 -7.16 4.30 9.81
C PHE A 243 -6.08 5.27 10.31
N ALA A 244 -5.25 4.85 11.26
CA ALA A 244 -4.14 5.65 11.76
C ALA A 244 -3.09 5.88 10.66
N GLN A 245 -2.77 4.82 9.91
CA GLN A 245 -1.87 4.86 8.77
C GLN A 245 -2.39 5.74 7.63
N ILE A 246 -3.65 5.56 7.23
CA ILE A 246 -4.32 6.38 6.21
C ILE A 246 -4.30 7.86 6.59
N LYS A 247 -4.57 8.19 7.86
CA LYS A 247 -4.45 9.55 8.39
C LYS A 247 -3.02 10.07 8.32
N HIS A 248 -2.04 9.24 8.66
CA HIS A 248 -0.62 9.60 8.60
C HIS A 248 -0.19 9.94 7.16
N VAL A 249 -0.50 9.08 6.19
CA VAL A 249 -0.15 9.31 4.78
C VAL A 249 -0.84 10.57 4.23
N ARG A 250 -2.11 10.80 4.58
CA ARG A 250 -2.80 12.04 4.20
C ARG A 250 -2.12 13.28 4.79
N SER A 251 -1.56 13.18 5.99
CA SER A 251 -0.76 14.27 6.58
C SER A 251 0.55 14.50 5.81
N LEU A 252 1.20 13.45 5.32
CA LEU A 252 2.41 13.57 4.51
C LEU A 252 2.14 14.32 3.20
N LEU A 253 1.01 14.00 2.55
CA LEU A 253 0.56 14.63 1.30
C LEU A 253 0.25 16.13 1.45
N ASN A 254 -0.29 16.53 2.60
CA ASN A 254 -0.65 17.92 2.89
C ASN A 254 0.55 18.75 3.38
N GLY A 255 1.63 18.11 3.80
CA GLY A 255 2.84 18.78 4.29
C GLY A 255 3.86 19.05 3.18
N VAL A 256 4.83 19.93 3.46
CA VAL A 256 6.05 20.10 2.63
C VAL A 256 7.04 18.98 3.00
N SER A 257 6.59 17.74 2.92
CA SER A 257 7.42 16.58 3.25
C SER A 257 8.48 16.40 2.15
N ASP A 258 9.72 16.15 2.55
CA ASP A 258 10.79 15.87 1.60
C ASP A 258 10.58 14.47 0.98
N LYS A 259 10.38 14.41 -0.33
CA LYS A 259 10.23 13.15 -1.11
C LYS A 259 11.43 12.21 -0.91
N SER A 260 12.61 12.76 -0.61
CA SER A 260 13.84 12.00 -0.39
C SER A 260 13.99 11.49 1.05
N SER A 261 13.03 11.77 1.93
CA SER A 261 13.03 11.26 3.30
C SER A 261 12.81 9.74 3.31
N PRO A 262 13.67 8.97 4.02
CA PRO A 262 13.48 7.54 4.20
C PRO A 262 12.11 7.19 4.82
N SER A 263 11.59 8.02 5.72
CA SER A 263 10.28 7.80 6.36
C SER A 263 9.10 7.94 5.37
N VAL A 264 9.20 8.84 4.40
CA VAL A 264 8.17 9.00 3.37
C VAL A 264 8.24 7.85 2.37
N THR A 265 9.45 7.42 2.01
CA THR A 265 9.67 6.24 1.14
C THR A 265 9.16 4.97 1.80
N MET A 266 9.41 4.81 3.11
CA MET A 266 8.88 3.70 3.91
C MET A 266 7.35 3.71 3.95
N SER A 267 6.72 4.87 4.18
CA SER A 267 5.26 5.02 4.16
C SER A 267 4.66 4.67 2.79
N LEU A 268 5.35 5.02 1.70
CA LEU A 268 4.96 4.63 0.35
C LEU A 268 5.03 3.11 0.16
N MET A 269 6.14 2.48 0.53
CA MET A 269 6.33 1.03 0.41
C MET A 269 5.32 0.24 1.23
N SER A 270 5.07 0.67 2.47
CA SER A 270 4.06 0.06 3.33
C SER A 270 2.64 0.22 2.77
N LEU A 271 2.27 1.41 2.27
CA LEU A 271 0.95 1.61 1.67
C LEU A 271 0.80 0.86 0.35
N LEU A 272 1.86 0.70 -0.44
CA LEU A 272 1.87 -0.13 -1.64
C LEU A 272 1.53 -1.59 -1.31
N LEU A 273 2.18 -2.17 -0.30
CA LEU A 273 1.88 -3.53 0.16
C LEU A 273 0.46 -3.63 0.72
N HIS A 274 0.09 -2.74 1.64
CA HIS A 274 -1.24 -2.72 2.26
C HIS A 274 -2.36 -2.63 1.23
N ALA A 275 -2.23 -1.73 0.25
CA ALA A 275 -3.24 -1.57 -0.79
C ALA A 275 -3.29 -2.77 -1.75
N ALA A 276 -2.17 -3.49 -1.94
CA ALA A 276 -2.14 -4.71 -2.75
C ALA A 276 -2.86 -5.86 -2.03
N ASP A 277 -2.66 -5.96 -0.72
CA ASP A 277 -3.29 -6.94 0.17
C ASP A 277 -4.83 -6.87 0.13
N ILE A 278 -5.38 -5.65 0.20
CA ILE A 278 -6.84 -5.42 0.15
C ILE A 278 -7.39 -5.18 -1.27
N SER A 279 -6.63 -5.50 -2.32
CA SER A 279 -6.93 -5.03 -3.69
C SER A 279 -8.02 -5.81 -4.43
N HIS A 280 -8.40 -7.00 -3.94
CA HIS A 280 -9.27 -7.91 -4.69
C HIS A 280 -10.63 -7.31 -5.12
N PRO A 281 -11.24 -6.30 -4.43
CA PRO A 281 -12.44 -5.63 -4.94
C PRO A 281 -12.22 -4.76 -6.18
N GLY A 282 -10.98 -4.36 -6.44
CA GLY A 282 -10.57 -3.70 -7.68
C GLY A 282 -10.20 -4.67 -8.81
N LYS A 283 -10.32 -5.99 -8.62
CA LYS A 283 -10.01 -7.01 -9.66
C LYS A 283 -11.26 -7.37 -10.47
N PRO A 284 -11.13 -8.06 -11.62
CA PRO A 284 -12.27 -8.52 -12.40
C PRO A 284 -13.24 -9.34 -11.55
N TRP A 285 -14.55 -9.16 -11.77
CA TRP A 285 -15.61 -9.77 -10.96
C TRP A 285 -15.42 -11.26 -10.66
N ARG A 286 -15.01 -12.06 -11.64
CA ARG A 286 -14.77 -13.50 -11.44
C ARG A 286 -13.72 -13.78 -10.36
N MET A 287 -12.64 -13.00 -10.34
CA MET A 287 -11.59 -13.10 -9.32
C MET A 287 -12.07 -12.51 -7.99
N HIS A 288 -12.62 -11.30 -8.02
CA HIS A 288 -13.11 -10.62 -6.83
C HIS A 288 -14.14 -11.48 -6.07
N LYS A 289 -15.12 -12.03 -6.77
CA LYS A 289 -16.17 -12.87 -6.18
C LYS A 289 -15.59 -14.13 -5.54
N LYS A 290 -14.61 -14.78 -6.19
CA LYS A 290 -13.94 -15.96 -5.63
C LYS A 290 -13.18 -15.61 -4.34
N PHE A 291 -12.41 -14.51 -4.34
CA PHE A 291 -11.73 -14.03 -3.14
C PHE A 291 -12.72 -13.67 -2.02
N ALA A 292 -13.81 -12.96 -2.35
CA ALA A 292 -14.86 -12.61 -1.41
C ALA A 292 -15.51 -13.85 -0.78
N ASP A 293 -15.78 -14.88 -1.58
CA ASP A 293 -16.34 -16.14 -1.06
C ASP A 293 -15.35 -16.84 -0.13
N THR A 294 -14.07 -16.92 -0.51
CA THR A 294 -13.04 -17.58 0.31
C THR A 294 -12.77 -16.86 1.64
N ILE A 295 -12.74 -15.51 1.68
CA ILE A 295 -12.53 -14.79 2.95
C ILE A 295 -13.74 -14.93 3.87
N LEU A 296 -14.95 -14.92 3.33
CA LEU A 296 -16.17 -15.14 4.12
C LEU A 296 -16.25 -16.56 4.64
N ASP A 297 -15.90 -17.57 3.84
CA ASP A 297 -15.79 -18.96 4.30
C ASP A 297 -14.81 -19.08 5.47
N GLU A 298 -13.68 -18.39 5.40
CA GLU A 298 -12.69 -18.39 6.49
C GLU A 298 -13.22 -17.72 7.76
N PHE A 299 -13.89 -16.57 7.66
CA PHE A 299 -14.57 -15.94 8.79
C PHE A 299 -15.65 -16.82 9.38
N PHE A 300 -16.42 -17.52 8.55
CA PHE A 300 -17.45 -18.45 9.04
C PHE A 300 -16.84 -19.66 9.75
N LEU A 301 -15.67 -20.14 9.32
CA LEU A 301 -14.94 -21.18 10.05
C LEU A 301 -14.45 -20.68 11.41
N GLN A 302 -14.04 -19.42 11.52
CA GLN A 302 -13.74 -18.81 12.82
C GLN A 302 -15.00 -18.76 13.69
N GLY A 303 -16.13 -18.30 13.16
CA GLY A 303 -17.39 -18.22 13.91
C GLY A 303 -17.87 -19.58 14.41
N ASP A 304 -17.77 -20.63 13.59
CA ASP A 304 -18.10 -21.99 14.02
C ASP A 304 -17.21 -22.46 15.19
N GLU A 305 -15.96 -22.02 15.24
CA GLU A 305 -15.03 -22.32 16.33
C GLU A 305 -15.35 -21.50 17.58
N GLU A 306 -15.64 -20.21 17.43
CA GLU A 306 -16.13 -19.34 18.51
C GLU A 306 -17.38 -19.95 19.17
N ALA A 307 -18.34 -20.41 18.37
CA ALA A 307 -19.54 -21.07 18.87
C ALA A 307 -19.23 -22.35 19.67
N LYS A 308 -18.29 -23.17 19.22
CA LYS A 308 -17.85 -24.39 19.95
C LYS A 308 -17.17 -24.05 21.27
N LEU A 309 -16.46 -22.94 21.33
CA LEU A 309 -15.78 -22.44 22.54
C LEU A 309 -16.72 -21.66 23.48
N GLY A 310 -17.98 -21.44 23.08
CA GLY A 310 -18.92 -20.62 23.84
C GLY A 310 -18.56 -19.12 23.84
N LEU A 311 -17.81 -18.66 22.84
CA LEU A 311 -17.45 -17.26 22.65
C LEU A 311 -18.53 -16.52 21.84
N PRO A 312 -18.68 -15.20 22.03
CA PRO A 312 -19.50 -14.39 21.12
C PRO A 312 -18.88 -14.40 19.72
N PHE A 313 -19.73 -14.41 18.70
CA PHE A 313 -19.28 -14.30 17.31
C PHE A 313 -18.57 -12.97 17.08
N SER A 314 -17.39 -13.04 16.48
CA SER A 314 -16.72 -11.87 15.93
C SER A 314 -17.54 -11.26 14.78
N PRO A 315 -17.39 -9.95 14.50
CA PRO A 315 -18.01 -9.33 13.35
C PRO A 315 -17.75 -10.14 12.07
N LEU A 316 -18.79 -10.28 11.24
CA LEU A 316 -18.77 -11.05 9.98
C LEU A 316 -18.52 -12.58 10.11
N CYS A 317 -18.42 -13.13 11.32
CA CYS A 317 -18.11 -14.55 11.51
C CYS A 317 -19.36 -15.44 11.66
N ASP A 318 -20.56 -14.88 11.88
CA ASP A 318 -21.80 -15.67 11.93
C ASP A 318 -22.45 -15.82 10.55
N ARG A 319 -22.26 -17.00 9.94
CA ARG A 319 -22.82 -17.37 8.63
C ARG A 319 -24.35 -17.25 8.51
N ASN A 320 -25.08 -17.18 9.63
CA ASN A 320 -26.54 -17.10 9.62
C ASN A 320 -27.06 -15.66 9.59
N THR A 321 -26.24 -14.68 9.97
CA THR A 321 -26.66 -13.28 10.11
C THR A 321 -25.95 -12.34 9.15
N VAL A 322 -24.81 -12.76 8.58
CA VAL A 322 -24.03 -11.92 7.67
C VAL A 322 -24.76 -11.67 6.35
N LEU A 323 -24.98 -10.38 6.09
CA LEU A 323 -25.44 -9.87 4.81
C LEU A 323 -24.23 -9.68 3.88
N ILE A 324 -23.92 -10.73 3.11
CA ILE A 324 -22.72 -10.78 2.26
C ILE A 324 -22.63 -9.57 1.32
N PRO A 325 -23.65 -9.24 0.50
CA PRO A 325 -23.54 -8.13 -0.45
C PRO A 325 -23.27 -6.78 0.23
N GLU A 326 -23.96 -6.50 1.32
CA GLU A 326 -23.83 -5.29 2.13
C GLU A 326 -22.43 -5.18 2.72
N SER A 327 -21.89 -6.28 3.28
CA SER A 327 -20.53 -6.31 3.82
C SER A 327 -19.47 -5.94 2.75
N GLN A 328 -19.63 -6.44 1.52
CA GLN A 328 -18.70 -6.19 0.43
C GLN A 328 -18.83 -4.76 -0.12
N ILE A 329 -20.05 -4.21 -0.18
CA ILE A 329 -20.26 -2.80 -0.54
C ILE A 329 -19.58 -1.89 0.48
N SER A 330 -19.79 -2.13 1.78
CA SER A 330 -19.15 -1.33 2.84
C SER A 330 -17.64 -1.47 2.83
N PHE A 331 -17.09 -2.67 2.59
CA PHE A 331 -15.65 -2.86 2.47
C PHE A 331 -15.06 -2.05 1.30
N ILE A 332 -15.71 -2.03 0.14
CA ILE A 332 -15.31 -1.21 -1.00
C ILE A 332 -15.34 0.28 -0.64
N GLU A 333 -16.46 0.78 -0.09
CA GLU A 333 -16.69 2.22 0.12
C GLU A 333 -15.82 2.80 1.24
N PHE A 334 -15.61 2.05 2.32
CA PHE A 334 -14.97 2.59 3.52
C PHE A 334 -13.50 2.21 3.69
N ILE A 335 -13.04 1.15 3.03
CA ILE A 335 -11.66 0.66 3.17
C ILE A 335 -10.92 0.74 1.83
N VAL A 336 -11.40 0.05 0.79
CA VAL A 336 -10.60 -0.15 -0.43
C VAL A 336 -10.54 1.10 -1.32
N GLU A 337 -11.67 1.75 -1.60
CA GLU A 337 -11.72 2.98 -2.40
C GLU A 337 -10.83 4.10 -1.78
N PRO A 338 -10.95 4.42 -0.48
CA PRO A 338 -10.09 5.42 0.16
C PRO A 338 -8.59 5.06 0.11
N SER A 339 -8.24 3.79 0.32
CA SER A 339 -6.85 3.32 0.32
C SER A 339 -6.19 3.49 -1.04
N LEU A 340 -6.86 3.02 -2.10
CA LEU A 340 -6.35 3.12 -3.47
C LEU A 340 -6.32 4.57 -3.97
N SER A 341 -7.25 5.42 -3.51
CA SER A 341 -7.20 6.85 -3.79
C SER A 341 -5.97 7.51 -3.18
N ILE A 342 -5.70 7.26 -1.89
CA ILE A 342 -4.54 7.86 -1.20
C ILE A 342 -3.24 7.31 -1.75
N LEU A 343 -3.17 6.02 -2.06
CA LEU A 343 -2.01 5.45 -2.73
C LEU A 343 -1.75 6.16 -4.06
N SER A 344 -2.80 6.40 -4.84
CA SER A 344 -2.67 7.11 -6.11
C SER A 344 -2.12 8.53 -5.93
N ASP A 345 -2.64 9.26 -4.95
CA ASP A 345 -2.16 10.62 -4.64
C ASP A 345 -0.70 10.62 -4.19
N LEU A 346 -0.29 9.61 -3.41
CA LEU A 346 1.09 9.43 -2.96
C LEU A 346 2.03 9.08 -4.11
N ILE A 347 1.62 8.19 -5.01
CA ILE A 347 2.39 7.91 -6.23
C ILE A 347 2.54 9.19 -7.06
N ASP A 348 1.45 9.94 -7.29
CA ASP A 348 1.51 11.20 -8.03
C ASP A 348 2.43 12.23 -7.35
N PHE A 349 2.45 12.28 -6.01
CA PHE A 349 3.36 13.13 -5.25
C PHE A 349 4.84 12.81 -5.54
N PHE A 350 5.22 11.52 -5.58
CA PHE A 350 6.59 11.12 -5.89
C PHE A 350 6.99 11.33 -7.36
N LEU A 351 6.03 11.23 -8.29
CA LEU A 351 6.28 11.34 -9.73
C LEU A 351 6.28 12.79 -10.24
N LYS A 352 5.58 13.73 -9.56
CA LYS A 352 5.63 15.15 -9.91
C LYS A 352 7.07 15.64 -9.84
N SER A 353 7.58 16.17 -10.96
CA SER A 353 8.83 16.91 -11.00
C SER A 353 8.75 18.11 -10.06
N ASP A 354 9.84 18.40 -9.36
CA ASP A 354 9.98 19.66 -8.63
C ASP A 354 10.13 20.78 -9.67
N GLU A 355 9.03 21.16 -10.34
CA GLU A 355 9.01 22.42 -11.06
C GLU A 355 9.09 23.53 -10.02
N GLY A 356 10.28 24.12 -9.89
CA GLY A 356 10.44 25.38 -9.19
C GLY A 356 9.47 26.42 -9.77
N PRO A 357 9.08 27.44 -9.00
CA PRO A 357 8.16 28.45 -9.48
C PRO A 357 8.67 29.00 -10.82
N VAL A 358 7.87 28.82 -11.87
CA VAL A 358 8.12 29.40 -13.19
C VAL A 358 8.15 30.90 -12.96
N SER A 359 9.36 31.47 -12.89
CA SER A 359 9.54 32.91 -12.98
C SER A 359 8.98 33.30 -14.33
N SER A 360 7.84 33.98 -14.32
CA SER A 360 7.24 34.57 -15.51
C SER A 360 8.19 35.64 -16.04
N ALA A 361 9.16 35.22 -16.84
CA ALA A 361 9.97 36.12 -17.65
C ALA A 361 9.06 36.67 -18.75
N HIS A 362 8.54 37.88 -18.52
CA HIS A 362 7.92 38.69 -19.56
C HIS A 362 8.94 38.91 -20.70
N PRO A 363 8.59 38.61 -21.97
CA PRO A 363 9.36 39.13 -23.09
C PRO A 363 8.95 40.58 -23.32
N GLY A 364 9.89 41.50 -23.18
CA GLY A 364 9.74 42.89 -23.59
C GLY A 364 9.69 43.04 -25.11
N GLY A 365 8.92 44.03 -25.58
CA GLY A 365 8.86 44.47 -26.98
C GLY A 365 8.04 45.75 -27.18
N SER A 366 8.73 46.91 -27.11
CA SER A 366 8.55 48.22 -27.78
C SER A 366 7.16 48.66 -28.31
N SER A 367 6.51 49.71 -27.77
CA SER A 367 6.68 51.17 -28.02
C SER A 367 5.83 51.74 -29.17
N THR A 368 4.85 52.61 -28.85
CA THR A 368 4.48 53.82 -29.62
C THR A 368 3.78 54.88 -28.74
N VAL A 369 4.54 55.95 -28.44
CA VAL A 369 4.29 57.42 -28.31
C VAL A 369 2.86 57.98 -27.98
N PRO A 370 2.74 59.06 -27.14
CA PRO A 370 1.49 59.58 -26.55
C PRO A 370 0.91 60.85 -27.22
N PRO A 371 -0.21 61.40 -26.70
CA PRO A 371 -0.20 62.81 -26.32
C PRO A 371 -0.91 63.17 -24.99
N THR A 372 -0.46 64.29 -24.42
CA THR A 372 -0.79 65.04 -23.19
C THR A 372 -2.02 65.98 -23.34
N PRO A 373 -2.39 66.88 -22.39
CA PRO A 373 -2.74 66.71 -20.96
C PRO A 373 -4.00 67.54 -20.52
N ASN A 374 -4.23 67.58 -19.19
CA ASN A 374 -4.83 68.67 -18.36
C ASN A 374 -6.34 68.63 -18.02
N PRO A 375 -6.78 69.27 -16.91
CA PRO A 375 -6.39 69.04 -15.50
C PRO A 375 -7.61 69.04 -14.54
N ASN A 376 -7.45 68.59 -13.29
CA ASN A 376 -7.73 69.39 -12.08
C ASN A 376 -8.14 68.62 -10.80
N PHE A 377 -7.58 69.18 -9.72
CA PHE A 377 -8.04 69.31 -8.34
C PHE A 377 -7.73 68.24 -7.27
N ARG A 378 -7.10 68.82 -6.24
CA ARG A 378 -6.51 68.33 -5.00
C ARG A 378 -7.55 68.19 -3.87
N ALA A 379 -7.14 67.37 -2.90
CA ALA A 379 -7.20 67.57 -1.44
C ALA A 379 -8.52 67.38 -0.66
N ALA A 380 -8.46 66.33 0.17
CA ALA A 380 -8.49 66.37 1.65
C ALA A 380 -9.68 66.99 2.41
N GLY A 381 -10.29 66.14 3.27
CA GLY A 381 -10.41 66.44 4.69
C GLY A 381 -11.83 66.62 5.26
N GLY A 382 -12.19 65.79 6.25
CA GLY A 382 -12.83 66.28 7.48
C GLY A 382 -14.23 65.78 7.89
N LYS A 383 -14.22 64.91 8.91
CA LYS A 383 -15.04 64.89 10.16
C LYS A 383 -16.53 64.39 10.21
N ILE A 384 -16.69 63.19 10.82
CA ILE A 384 -17.46 62.71 12.02
C ILE A 384 -18.85 63.32 12.45
N PRO A 385 -19.66 62.67 13.37
CA PRO A 385 -20.78 61.68 13.22
C PRO A 385 -22.11 62.23 13.88
N PRO A 386 -23.11 61.50 14.48
CA PRO A 386 -23.02 60.51 15.60
C PRO A 386 -24.08 59.36 15.77
N THR A 387 -23.67 58.35 16.56
CA THR A 387 -24.39 57.56 17.64
C THR A 387 -25.63 56.68 17.34
N THR A 388 -25.80 55.47 17.90
CA THR A 388 -25.87 55.06 19.35
C THR A 388 -25.79 53.51 19.49
N LYS A 389 -24.91 52.94 20.35
CA LYS A 389 -25.03 52.44 21.77
C LYS A 389 -25.75 51.07 21.94
N THR A 390 -25.09 49.91 22.21
CA THR A 390 -24.52 49.30 23.48
C THR A 390 -25.53 48.96 24.59
N PRO A 391 -25.24 48.11 25.63
CA PRO A 391 -24.07 47.24 26.00
C PRO A 391 -24.51 45.79 26.45
N ALA A 392 -23.76 44.83 27.02
CA ALA A 392 -22.72 44.86 28.07
C ALA A 392 -21.89 43.55 28.21
N LYS A 393 -20.94 43.61 29.17
CA LYS A 393 -19.62 42.97 29.32
C LYS A 393 -19.58 41.71 30.27
N PRO A 394 -18.39 41.10 30.50
CA PRO A 394 -18.15 39.71 30.95
C PRO A 394 -17.71 39.59 32.43
N PHE A 395 -17.43 38.38 32.92
CA PHE A 395 -16.68 38.15 34.18
C PHE A 395 -15.83 36.86 34.16
N GLN A 396 -14.60 36.97 34.69
CA GLN A 396 -13.68 35.90 35.11
C GLN A 396 -13.63 35.85 36.65
N THR A 397 -13.21 34.70 37.20
CA THR A 397 -12.51 34.41 38.51
C THR A 397 -12.91 32.98 38.94
N SER A 398 -12.18 32.14 39.68
CA SER A 398 -10.78 32.00 40.13
C SER A 398 -10.68 30.63 40.83
N SER A 399 -9.52 29.96 40.72
CA SER A 399 -8.87 28.94 41.58
C SER A 399 -9.58 28.32 42.81
N ASN A 400 -9.43 26.99 43.01
CA ASN A 400 -8.83 26.37 44.21
C ASN A 400 -8.58 24.84 44.08
N SER A 401 -7.86 24.28 45.06
CA SER A 401 -6.87 23.19 44.99
C SER A 401 -7.22 21.89 45.73
N THR A 402 -6.39 20.84 45.48
CA THR A 402 -5.87 19.78 46.39
C THR A 402 -6.66 18.47 46.71
N THR A 403 -6.05 17.33 46.28
CA THR A 403 -5.66 16.11 47.06
C THR A 403 -6.57 14.85 47.16
N THR A 404 -6.00 13.71 46.67
CA THR A 404 -6.22 12.25 46.98
C THR A 404 -7.60 11.63 46.71
N ARG A 405 -7.75 10.46 46.04
CA ARG A 405 -7.30 9.10 46.44
C ARG A 405 -7.55 8.10 45.27
N ARG A 406 -6.82 6.97 45.29
CA ARG A 406 -6.88 5.78 44.41
C ARG A 406 -8.26 5.11 44.30
N THR A 407 -8.35 4.23 43.27
CA THR A 407 -9.41 3.28 42.80
C THR A 407 -10.37 3.94 41.80
N GLU A 408 -10.65 3.43 40.61
CA GLU A 408 -10.92 2.06 40.16
C GLU A 408 -10.80 1.97 38.62
N SER A 409 -10.76 0.74 38.12
CA SER A 409 -10.85 0.34 36.72
C SER A 409 -12.02 0.95 35.96
N GLU A 410 -11.77 1.54 34.79
CA GLU A 410 -12.82 1.80 33.80
C GLU A 410 -12.42 1.26 32.43
N ASN A 411 -13.27 0.34 31.96
CA ASN A 411 -13.31 -0.22 30.63
C ASN A 411 -13.36 0.88 29.57
N ASN A 412 -12.36 0.95 28.71
CA ASN A 412 -12.48 1.61 27.42
C ASN A 412 -12.82 0.56 26.37
N ILE A 413 -14.12 0.46 26.06
CA ILE A 413 -14.63 -0.21 24.88
C ILE A 413 -14.05 0.51 23.66
N LYS A 414 -13.04 -0.09 23.03
CA LYS A 414 -12.57 0.31 21.70
C LYS A 414 -13.65 -0.09 20.70
N MET A 415 -14.33 0.91 20.13
CA MET A 415 -15.06 0.73 18.89
C MET A 415 -14.06 0.52 17.76
N ASP A 416 -14.18 -0.59 17.04
CA ASP A 416 -13.44 -0.82 15.80
C ASP A 416 -14.38 -0.74 14.60
N SER A 417 -13.92 -0.01 13.59
CA SER A 417 -14.67 0.38 12.42
C SER A 417 -14.58 -0.68 11.32
N SER A 418 -15.40 -1.72 11.47
CA SER A 418 -15.89 -2.55 10.37
C SER A 418 -17.40 -2.42 10.16
N SER A 419 -18.02 -1.37 10.72
CA SER A 419 -19.47 -1.19 10.74
C SER A 419 -19.89 0.20 10.29
N ALA A 420 -20.38 0.32 9.05
CA ALA A 420 -21.16 1.48 8.62
C ALA A 420 -22.30 1.08 7.66
N ALA A 421 -23.49 1.53 8.06
CA ALA A 421 -24.72 1.78 7.31
C ALA A 421 -25.81 0.69 7.20
N THR A 422 -26.77 0.78 8.12
CA THR A 422 -28.17 0.36 7.95
C THR A 422 -29.07 1.55 7.53
N ALA A 423 -30.07 1.24 6.68
CA ALA A 423 -31.39 1.87 6.45
C ALA A 423 -31.54 3.14 5.57
N ALA A 424 -32.22 3.00 4.41
CA ALA A 424 -33.57 3.54 4.12
C ALA A 424 -33.89 3.62 2.60
N SER A 425 -35.11 3.23 2.24
CA SER A 425 -35.72 3.04 0.92
C SER A 425 -36.44 4.27 0.34
N SER A 426 -36.53 4.43 -1.01
CA SER A 426 -37.79 4.43 -1.80
C SER A 426 -37.70 5.00 -3.25
N SER A 427 -38.34 4.27 -4.17
CA SER A 427 -39.12 4.65 -5.40
C SER A 427 -38.50 5.12 -6.74
N SER A 428 -38.70 4.25 -7.78
CA SER A 428 -39.20 4.46 -9.18
C SER A 428 -38.47 5.43 -10.15
N SER A 429 -38.33 5.24 -11.48
CA SER A 429 -38.90 4.33 -12.51
C SER A 429 -38.09 4.41 -13.84
N CYS A 430 -38.12 3.30 -14.61
CA CYS A 430 -38.08 3.13 -16.10
C CYS A 430 -37.49 4.25 -17.00
N THR A 431 -36.55 4.02 -17.95
CA THR A 431 -36.81 3.37 -19.27
C THR A 431 -35.54 3.24 -20.16
N LYS A 432 -35.49 2.13 -20.92
CA LYS A 432 -34.97 1.89 -22.31
C LYS A 432 -33.48 2.08 -22.70
N LEU A 433 -32.92 0.96 -23.20
CA LEU A 433 -31.68 0.73 -23.96
C LEU A 433 -31.71 1.38 -25.37
N PRO A 434 -30.55 1.53 -26.05
CA PRO A 434 -30.10 0.46 -26.96
C PRO A 434 -28.59 0.17 -26.98
N LEU A 435 -28.28 -1.05 -27.46
CA LEU A 435 -26.99 -1.64 -27.83
C LEU A 435 -26.12 -0.75 -28.74
N SER A 436 -24.80 -0.80 -28.53
CA SER A 436 -23.82 -0.76 -29.63
C SER A 436 -22.47 -1.36 -29.19
N SER A 437 -22.15 -2.50 -29.79
CA SER A 437 -20.83 -3.15 -29.84
C SER A 437 -19.75 -2.23 -30.40
N ARG A 438 -18.59 -2.13 -29.74
CA ARG A 438 -17.30 -1.77 -30.34
C ARG A 438 -16.15 -2.10 -29.38
N THR A 439 -15.33 -3.07 -29.77
CA THR A 439 -13.99 -3.33 -29.22
C THR A 439 -13.05 -2.16 -29.55
N PRO A 440 -12.34 -1.55 -28.59
CA PRO A 440 -11.25 -0.64 -28.90
C PRO A 440 -9.92 -1.38 -28.94
N SER A 441 -9.36 -1.47 -30.13
CA SER A 441 -7.95 -1.73 -30.43
C SER A 441 -7.06 -0.61 -29.85
N PHE A 442 -5.98 -0.99 -29.15
CA PHE A 442 -5.00 -0.06 -28.58
C PHE A 442 -4.02 0.48 -29.64
N PRO A 443 -3.72 1.79 -29.68
CA PRO A 443 -2.62 2.32 -30.50
C PRO A 443 -1.29 2.23 -29.75
N LEU A 444 -0.32 1.59 -30.39
CA LEU A 444 1.11 1.63 -30.07
C LEU A 444 1.74 2.87 -30.73
N GLN A 445 2.29 3.82 -29.96
CA GLN A 445 3.39 4.68 -30.42
C GLN A 445 3.99 5.55 -29.30
N GLY A 446 5.32 5.67 -29.29
CA GLY A 446 6.02 6.76 -28.59
C GLY A 446 7.51 6.52 -28.37
N GLY A 447 8.35 7.15 -29.22
CA GLY A 447 9.80 7.31 -29.04
C GLY A 447 10.16 8.42 -28.03
N PRO A 448 11.39 8.99 -28.09
CA PRO A 448 12.07 9.62 -26.96
C PRO A 448 11.59 11.05 -26.71
N ASN A 449 10.43 11.16 -26.07
CA ASN A 449 9.95 12.30 -25.29
C ASN A 449 8.83 11.75 -24.40
N HIS A 450 9.20 10.98 -23.37
CA HIS A 450 8.23 10.31 -22.51
C HIS A 450 7.57 11.31 -21.55
N ASN A 451 6.47 11.89 -22.00
CA ASN A 451 5.33 12.12 -21.13
C ASN A 451 4.85 10.73 -20.68
N TYR A 452 5.07 10.36 -19.42
CA TYR A 452 4.36 9.23 -18.85
C TYR A 452 2.87 9.52 -19.00
N GLY A 453 2.15 8.69 -19.77
CA GLY A 453 0.70 8.82 -19.89
C GLY A 453 0.02 8.71 -18.52
N PRO A 454 -1.26 9.07 -18.40
CA PRO A 454 -1.97 8.94 -17.13
C PRO A 454 -1.85 7.51 -16.61
N ILE A 455 -1.51 7.35 -15.32
CA ILE A 455 -1.46 6.06 -14.65
C ILE A 455 -2.73 5.30 -15.01
N LEU A 456 -2.60 4.12 -15.60
CA LEU A 456 -3.74 3.25 -15.83
C LEU A 456 -4.21 2.79 -14.45
N ARG A 457 -5.38 3.30 -14.02
CA ARG A 457 -6.05 2.96 -12.75
C ARG A 457 -7.24 2.02 -13.02
N PRO A 458 -7.02 0.79 -13.55
CA PRO A 458 -8.11 -0.11 -13.95
C PRO A 458 -8.99 -0.52 -12.77
N TRP A 459 -8.45 -0.49 -11.54
CA TRP A 459 -9.21 -0.77 -10.32
C TRP A 459 -10.39 0.18 -10.12
N LEU A 460 -10.33 1.44 -10.55
CA LEU A 460 -11.44 2.38 -10.39
C LEU A 460 -12.70 1.89 -11.09
N ASN A 461 -12.56 1.39 -12.33
CA ASN A 461 -13.68 0.84 -13.09
C ASN A 461 -14.21 -0.43 -12.42
N HIS A 462 -13.32 -1.33 -11.99
CA HIS A 462 -13.70 -2.56 -11.31
C HIS A 462 -14.40 -2.31 -9.97
N LEU A 463 -13.97 -1.34 -9.17
CA LEU A 463 -14.63 -0.98 -7.91
C LEU A 463 -16.07 -0.52 -8.16
N VAL A 464 -16.27 0.35 -9.16
CA VAL A 464 -17.61 0.81 -9.57
C VAL A 464 -18.47 -0.36 -10.05
N GLU A 465 -17.94 -1.19 -10.95
CA GLU A 465 -18.64 -2.34 -11.53
C GLU A 465 -18.99 -3.40 -10.47
N ASN A 466 -18.02 -3.78 -9.63
CA ASN A 466 -18.19 -4.82 -8.61
C ASN A 466 -19.15 -4.35 -7.52
N LYS A 467 -19.08 -3.07 -7.11
CA LYS A 467 -20.06 -2.46 -6.20
C LYS A 467 -21.46 -2.47 -6.79
N ALA A 468 -21.61 -2.16 -8.08
CA ALA A 468 -22.90 -2.26 -8.76
C ALA A 468 -23.44 -3.71 -8.79
N LYS A 469 -22.58 -4.70 -9.04
CA LYS A 469 -22.94 -6.13 -9.02
C LYS A 469 -23.38 -6.58 -7.63
N TRP A 470 -22.68 -6.18 -6.57
CA TRP A 470 -23.13 -6.45 -5.19
C TRP A 470 -24.48 -5.82 -4.87
N ARG A 471 -24.72 -4.56 -5.28
CA ARG A 471 -26.04 -3.92 -5.11
C ARG A 471 -27.15 -4.65 -5.86
N MET A 472 -26.86 -5.24 -7.02
CA MET A 472 -27.81 -6.09 -7.74
C MET A 472 -28.11 -7.40 -6.99
N ILE A 473 -27.09 -8.02 -6.39
CA ILE A 473 -27.25 -9.23 -5.57
C ILE A 473 -28.09 -8.92 -4.32
N ALA A 474 -27.77 -7.83 -3.61
CA ALA A 474 -28.52 -7.34 -2.44
C ALA A 474 -30.02 -7.14 -2.77
N ALA A 475 -30.31 -6.58 -3.94
CA ALA A 475 -31.67 -6.35 -4.41
C ALA A 475 -32.41 -7.62 -4.90
N GLY A 476 -31.85 -8.82 -4.72
CA GLY A 476 -32.45 -10.08 -5.18
C GLY A 476 -32.45 -10.25 -6.71
N LYS A 477 -31.68 -9.45 -7.46
CA LYS A 477 -31.61 -9.48 -8.93
C LYS A 477 -30.50 -10.40 -9.46
N ALA A 478 -30.08 -11.37 -8.64
CA ALA A 478 -28.93 -12.25 -8.92
C ALA A 478 -29.09 -13.11 -10.20
N ALA A 479 -30.33 -13.36 -10.65
CA ALA A 479 -30.62 -14.13 -11.86
C ALA A 479 -30.02 -13.55 -13.17
N VAL A 480 -29.49 -12.32 -13.14
CA VAL A 480 -28.85 -11.66 -14.29
C VAL A 480 -27.32 -11.87 -14.35
N LEU A 481 -26.68 -12.39 -13.29
CA LEU A 481 -25.22 -12.45 -13.16
C LEU A 481 -24.58 -13.78 -13.63
N ILE A 482 -25.36 -14.75 -14.12
CA ILE A 482 -24.88 -16.08 -14.57
C ILE A 482 -24.86 -16.19 -16.12
N LYS A 483 -24.49 -15.13 -16.84
CA LYS A 483 -24.22 -15.24 -18.29
C LYS A 483 -22.92 -14.56 -18.68
#